data_AF-A0AA41HDQ9-F1
#
_entry.id   AF-A0AA41HDQ9-F1
#
_cell.length_a   1.000
_cell.length_b   1.000
_cell.length_c   1.000
_cell.angle_alpha   90.00
_cell.angle_beta   90.00
_cell.angle_gamma   90.00
#
_symmetry.space_group_name_H-M   'P 1'
#
loop_
_entity.id
_entity.type
_entity.pdbx_description
1 polymer ?
#
loop_
_entity_poly.entity_id
_entity_poly.type
_entity_poly.pdbx_seq_one_letter_code
_entity_poly.pdbx_strand_id
1 'polypeptide(L)'
;MGSESPERGTVAKLLDFVKAERGLMSDAELAREMGCDTAYVCNLRKERIALSSNTILNLHINFGIGVQEIFDRSGQQFRWGK
;
A
#
# COMPACT_ATOMS: atom_id res chain seq x y z
N MET A 1 16.69 -27.91 -4.73
CA MET A 1 16.62 -26.44 -4.90
C MET A 1 15.25 -26.01 -4.42
N GLY A 2 15.19 -25.33 -3.28
CA GLY A 2 13.92 -24.86 -2.73
C GLY A 2 13.32 -23.83 -3.67
N SER A 3 12.11 -24.08 -4.13
CA SER A 3 11.27 -23.09 -4.77
C SER A 3 10.85 -22.08 -3.71
N GLU A 4 11.66 -21.03 -3.49
CA GLU A 4 11.18 -19.81 -2.86
C GLU A 4 10.01 -19.32 -3.70
N SER A 5 8.79 -19.56 -3.20
CA SER A 5 7.62 -18.90 -3.75
C SER A 5 7.86 -17.40 -3.59
N PRO A 6 7.76 -16.58 -4.65
CA PRO A 6 7.99 -15.15 -4.52
C PRO A 6 7.11 -14.64 -3.39
N GLU A 7 7.73 -14.05 -2.37
CA GLU A 7 6.98 -13.61 -1.19
C GLU A 7 5.82 -12.72 -1.66
N ARG A 8 4.59 -13.14 -1.34
CA ARG A 8 3.41 -12.38 -1.72
C ARG A 8 3.52 -10.95 -1.17
N GLY A 9 3.14 -9.97 -1.99
CA GLY A 9 2.94 -8.59 -1.55
C GLY A 9 1.88 -8.53 -0.44
N THR A 10 1.92 -7.49 0.37
CA THR A 10 0.91 -7.20 1.40
C THR A 10 0.70 -5.71 1.48
N VAL A 11 -0.46 -5.27 1.97
CA VAL A 11 -0.72 -3.83 2.15
C VAL A 11 0.33 -3.23 3.09
N ALA A 12 0.79 -3.96 4.10
CA ALA A 12 1.88 -3.52 4.97
C ALA A 12 3.19 -3.24 4.20
N LYS A 13 3.60 -4.14 3.28
CA LYS A 13 4.80 -3.95 2.45
C LYS A 13 4.69 -2.73 1.53
N LEU A 14 3.51 -2.50 0.95
CA LEU A 14 3.25 -1.28 0.19
C LEU A 14 3.43 -0.04 1.08
N LEU A 15 2.79 0.02 2.24
CA LEU A 15 2.86 1.19 3.12
C LEU A 15 4.27 1.43 3.69
N ASP A 16 5.03 0.37 3.97
CA ASP A 16 6.44 0.49 4.38
C ASP A 16 7.31 1.05 3.25
N PHE A 17 7.05 0.66 2.01
CA PHE A 17 7.70 1.26 0.84
C PHE A 17 7.36 2.75 0.73
N VAL A 18 6.10 3.14 0.87
CA VAL A 18 5.69 4.56 0.84
C VAL A 18 6.43 5.37 1.91
N LYS A 19 6.53 4.83 3.12
CA LYS A 19 7.27 5.49 4.22
C LYS A 19 8.75 5.65 3.89
N ALA A 20 9.38 4.60 3.35
CA ALA A 20 10.80 4.63 3.00
C ALA A 20 11.09 5.69 1.92
N GLU A 21 10.30 5.72 0.84
CA GLU A 21 10.47 6.69 -0.27
C GLU A 21 10.29 8.14 0.18
N ARG A 22 9.49 8.39 1.21
CA ARG A 22 9.23 9.72 1.77
C ARG A 22 10.03 10.06 3.02
N GLY A 23 10.86 9.13 3.52
CA GLY A 23 11.61 9.32 4.76
C GLY A 23 10.72 9.46 6.01
N LEU A 24 9.52 8.86 6.01
CA LEU A 24 8.57 8.90 7.13
C LEU A 24 8.94 7.84 8.17
N MET A 25 8.96 8.22 9.44
CA MET A 25 9.36 7.33 10.54
C MET A 25 8.18 6.59 11.15
N SER A 26 6.96 7.09 10.97
CA SER A 26 5.77 6.56 11.64
C SER A 26 4.54 6.47 10.74
N ASP A 27 3.59 5.62 11.14
CA ASP A 27 2.30 5.50 10.45
C ASP A 27 1.42 6.75 10.67
N ALA A 28 1.68 7.53 11.72
CA ALA A 28 1.01 8.81 11.95
C ALA A 28 1.45 9.89 10.95
N GLU A 29 2.75 9.94 10.62
CA GLU A 29 3.25 10.82 9.56
C GLU A 29 2.69 10.41 8.20
N LEU A 30 2.67 9.10 7.90
CA LEU A 30 2.04 8.58 6.69
C LEU A 30 0.56 8.96 6.61
N ALA A 31 -0.20 8.81 7.70
CA ALA A 31 -1.61 9.20 7.73
C ALA A 31 -1.79 10.70 7.43
N ARG A 32 -0.95 11.56 8.00
CA ARG A 32 -0.95 13.00 7.75
C ARG A 32 -0.68 13.32 6.27
N GLU A 33 0.36 12.71 5.68
CA GLU A 33 0.68 12.88 4.26
C GLU A 33 -0.44 12.37 3.34
N MET A 34 -1.10 11.28 3.72
CA MET A 34 -2.24 10.74 2.99
C MET A 34 -3.55 11.52 3.21
N GLY A 35 -3.58 12.47 4.16
CA GLY A 35 -4.79 13.21 4.52
C GLY A 35 -5.88 12.34 5.17
N CYS A 36 -5.49 11.31 5.92
CA CYS A 36 -6.39 10.38 6.61
C CYS A 36 -6.01 10.21 8.09
N ASP A 37 -6.80 9.43 8.83
CA ASP A 37 -6.51 9.13 10.23
C ASP A 37 -5.58 7.92 10.41
N THR A 38 -4.87 7.86 11.54
CA THR A 38 -3.93 6.77 11.83
C THR A 38 -4.63 5.41 11.97
N ALA A 39 -5.91 5.38 12.37
CA ALA A 39 -6.66 4.14 12.48
C ALA A 39 -6.97 3.53 11.10
N TYR A 40 -7.19 4.38 10.09
CA TYR A 40 -7.35 4.00 8.70
C TYR A 40 -6.09 3.32 8.17
N VAL A 41 -4.92 3.94 8.37
CA VAL A 41 -3.62 3.33 8.00
C VAL A 41 -3.40 2.00 8.73
N CYS A 42 -3.70 1.94 10.03
CA CYS A 42 -3.60 0.71 10.81
C CYS A 42 -4.53 -0.40 10.29
N ASN A 43 -5.76 -0.07 9.91
CA ASN A 43 -6.72 -1.01 9.36
C ASN A 43 -6.32 -1.49 7.95
N LEU A 44 -5.76 -0.62 7.11
CA LEU A 44 -5.17 -1.01 5.82
C LEU A 44 -3.99 -1.96 6.03
N ARG A 45 -3.06 -1.62 6.91
CA ARG A 45 -1.85 -2.41 7.22
C ARG A 45 -2.19 -3.81 7.72
N LYS A 46 -3.26 -3.92 8.52
CA LYS A 46 -3.79 -5.19 9.04
C LYS A 46 -4.76 -5.89 8.07
N GLU A 47 -4.98 -5.32 6.88
CA GLU A 47 -5.90 -5.81 5.85
C GLU A 47 -7.33 -6.02 6.35
N ARG A 48 -7.73 -5.26 7.39
CA ARG A 48 -9.10 -5.23 7.93
C ARG A 48 -10.06 -4.48 7.01
N ILE A 49 -9.51 -3.59 6.19
CA ILE A 49 -10.20 -2.89 5.11
C ILE A 49 -9.39 -3.05 3.83
N ALA A 50 -10.08 -3.09 2.69
CA ALA A 50 -9.44 -3.19 1.40
C ALA A 50 -8.82 -1.85 0.97
N LEU A 51 -7.73 -1.92 0.18
CA LEU A 51 -7.26 -0.76 -0.60
C LEU A 51 -8.38 -0.32 -1.54
N SER A 52 -8.93 0.86 -1.29
CA SER A 52 -9.97 1.45 -2.13
C SER A 52 -9.35 2.11 -3.36
N SER A 53 -10.14 2.32 -4.41
CA SER A 53 -9.71 3.08 -5.58
C SER A 53 -9.22 4.49 -5.22
N ASN A 54 -9.85 5.13 -4.21
CA ASN A 54 -9.40 6.44 -3.72
C ASN A 54 -8.03 6.37 -3.06
N THR A 55 -7.74 5.31 -2.32
CA THR A 55 -6.43 5.10 -1.69
C THR A 55 -5.37 4.88 -2.76
N ILE A 56 -5.66 4.06 -3.78
CA ILE A 56 -4.77 3.79 -4.90
C ILE A 56 -4.47 5.08 -5.66
N LEU A 57 -5.51 5.88 -5.94
CA LEU A 57 -5.37 7.17 -6.62
C LEU A 57 -4.54 8.16 -5.79
N ASN A 58 -4.78 8.24 -4.49
CA ASN A 58 -4.00 9.08 -3.58
C ASN A 58 -2.51 8.67 -3.58
N LEU A 59 -2.23 7.37 -3.47
CA LEU A 59 -0.87 6.84 -3.57
C LEU A 59 -0.20 7.18 -4.90
N HIS A 60 -0.93 7.07 -6.01
CA HIS A 60 -0.43 7.42 -7.33
C HIS A 60 -0.11 8.92 -7.46
N ILE A 61 -1.05 9.79 -7.08
CA ILE A 61 -0.92 11.25 -7.26
C ILE A 61 0.09 11.84 -6.27
N ASN A 62 -0.03 11.50 -4.99
CA ASN A 62 0.74 12.14 -3.94
C ASN A 62 2.12 11.51 -3.73
N PHE A 63 2.33 10.26 -4.16
CA PHE A 63 3.60 9.56 -3.97
C PHE A 63 4.26 9.12 -5.29
N GLY A 64 3.61 9.36 -6.44
CA GLY A 64 4.17 9.04 -7.75
C GLY A 64 4.30 7.55 -8.05
N ILE A 65 3.63 6.69 -7.26
CA ILE A 65 3.76 5.23 -7.38
C ILE A 65 2.89 4.75 -8.53
N GLY A 66 3.45 3.92 -9.42
CA GLY A 66 2.71 3.32 -10.52
C GLY A 66 1.58 2.42 -10.00
N VAL A 67 0.41 2.44 -10.66
CA VAL A 67 -0.74 1.61 -10.25
C VAL A 67 -0.40 0.11 -10.27
N GLN A 68 0.39 -0.35 -11.24
CA GLN A 68 0.86 -1.74 -11.28
C GLN A 68 1.75 -2.07 -10.06
N GLU A 69 2.66 -1.17 -9.71
CA GLU A 69 3.54 -1.34 -8.55
C GLU A 69 2.75 -1.37 -7.23
N ILE A 70 1.69 -0.56 -7.12
CA ILE A 70 0.76 -0.61 -5.98
C ILE A 70 0.16 -2.02 -5.85
N PHE A 71 -0.28 -2.64 -6.95
CA PHE A 71 -0.84 -3.99 -6.93
C PHE A 71 0.19 -5.07 -6.59
N ASP A 72 1.37 -5.00 -7.20
CA ASP A 72 2.45 -5.97 -6.97
C ASP A 72 2.89 -5.94 -5.50
N ARG A 73 3.11 -4.74 -4.94
CA ARG A 73 3.54 -4.56 -3.55
C ARG A 73 2.45 -4.88 -2.55
N SER A 74 1.19 -4.52 -2.83
CA SER A 74 0.06 -4.82 -1.95
C SER A 74 -0.37 -6.28 -2.01
N GLY A 75 0.07 -7.04 -3.00
CA GLY A 75 -0.39 -8.42 -3.22
C GLY A 75 -1.86 -8.52 -3.62
N GLN A 76 -2.46 -7.41 -4.05
CA GLN A 76 -3.76 -7.39 -4.66
C GLN A 76 -3.65 -7.86 -6.11
N GLN A 77 -4.45 -8.85 -6.47
CA GLN A 77 -4.57 -9.26 -7.87
C GLN A 77 -5.62 -8.38 -8.53
N PHE A 78 -5.21 -7.65 -9.58
CA PHE A 78 -6.17 -6.94 -10.42
C PHE A 78 -7.03 -7.95 -11.16
N ARG A 79 -8.31 -8.03 -10.82
CA ARG A 79 -9.29 -8.82 -11.58
C ARG A 79 -9.85 -7.89 -12.65
N TRP A 80 -9.30 -7.96 -13.86
CA TRP A 80 -10.01 -7.45 -15.02
C TRP A 80 -11.39 -8.10 -15.04
N GLY A 81 -12.44 -7.28 -15.04
CA GLY A 81 -13.79 -7.76 -15.22
C GLY A 81 -13.82 -8.67 -16.45
N LYS A 82 -14.35 -9.89 -16.28
CA LYS A 82 -14.77 -10.68 -17.42
C LYS A 82 -15.89 -9.97 -18.15
#